data_AF-F8AIN3-F1
#
_entry.id   AF-F8AIN3-F1
#
_cell.length_a   1.000
_cell.length_b   1.000
_cell.length_c   1.000
_cell.angle_alpha   90.00
_cell.angle_beta   90.00
_cell.angle_gamma   90.00
#
_symmetry.space_group_name_H-M   'P 1'
#
loop_
_entity.id
_entity.type
_entity.pdbx_description
1 polymer ?
#
loop_
_entity_poly.entity_id
_entity_poly.type
_entity_poly.pdbx_seq_one_letter_code
_entity_poly.pdbx_strand_id
1 'polypeptide(L)'
;MSLYYEESFLRFRIRDYLKGLTALLIVLWLFKGWLRLEAYNEYMVWAIIALIVIIELLGVGRWFGVTVSGVIFALAKAAFLIAVFLFFGKWLGLPEGFPITAGTAFAYAVVLAIAALLVAKFDKGEIKAKVESKAYEFTGAHFGNVELVGRGKAYPVKFGRRMVGWVIDGSVEVVAETPLGTVRKKLIPPIAVWTSLSIVGKKTSPDPAFVEMANRLMHHDRLYKKNKADTVVDLGFLKVYEGEDFEYVKLPFLEVIETPSGEEVRIGPIRIREGHPERPPSEMLTIRELTNGFQLTKIGDRLRIQTEDYSIEVSGERVTYRSGGESLSLGKDHVSLKAGDVSITVGRGRAKIRIEDVVISAKDGKVRIRVGGKIHTIEDAEACQLVIEKAKEIVEEQSAELIEGLGVDRARLNKRVKELLEELMGHI
;
A
#
# COMPACT_ATOMS: atom_id res chain seq x y z
N MET A 1 -27.86 -15.84 -8.32
CA MET A 1 -26.72 -15.15 -8.96
C MET A 1 -26.82 -15.40 -10.46
N SER A 2 -27.63 -14.66 -11.22
CA SER A 2 -27.76 -14.90 -12.68
C SER A 2 -28.38 -13.78 -13.53
N LEU A 3 -28.59 -12.54 -13.04
CA LEU A 3 -29.17 -11.47 -13.88
C LEU A 3 -28.26 -10.22 -13.91
N TYR A 4 -27.85 -9.72 -12.75
CA TYR A 4 -27.00 -8.51 -12.66
C TYR A 4 -25.58 -8.64 -13.26
N TYR A 5 -25.01 -9.85 -13.30
CA TYR A 5 -23.64 -10.06 -13.82
C TYR A 5 -23.63 -10.09 -15.36
N GLU A 6 -24.62 -10.75 -15.98
CA GLU A 6 -24.81 -10.76 -17.44
C GLU A 6 -25.18 -9.38 -17.97
N GLU A 7 -26.08 -8.65 -17.28
CA GLU A 7 -26.49 -7.31 -17.69
C GLU A 7 -25.33 -6.32 -17.77
N SER A 8 -24.39 -6.37 -16.81
CA SER A 8 -23.24 -5.48 -16.80
C SER A 8 -22.27 -5.76 -17.97
N PHE A 9 -22.07 -7.04 -18.31
CA PHE A 9 -21.20 -7.44 -19.42
C PHE A 9 -21.83 -7.12 -20.77
N LEU A 10 -23.13 -7.39 -20.94
CA LEU A 10 -23.91 -7.03 -22.13
C LEU A 10 -23.94 -5.52 -22.35
N ARG A 11 -24.18 -4.72 -21.30
CA ARG A 11 -24.21 -3.25 -21.38
C ARG A 11 -22.91 -2.66 -21.93
N PHE A 12 -21.75 -3.11 -21.45
CA PHE A 12 -20.47 -2.59 -21.94
C PHE A 12 -20.13 -3.09 -23.34
N ARG A 13 -20.51 -4.32 -23.68
CA ARG A 13 -20.36 -4.85 -25.03
C ARG A 13 -21.23 -4.10 -26.04
N ILE A 14 -22.50 -3.83 -25.70
CA ILE A 14 -23.42 -2.99 -26.48
C ILE A 14 -22.82 -1.58 -26.66
N ARG A 15 -22.27 -0.99 -25.59
CA ARG A 15 -21.61 0.32 -25.67
C ARG A 15 -20.47 0.32 -26.70
N ASP A 16 -19.62 -0.71 -26.70
CA ASP A 16 -18.49 -0.77 -27.63
C ASP A 16 -18.95 -0.99 -29.08
N TYR A 17 -20.01 -1.78 -29.32
CA TYR A 17 -20.66 -1.84 -30.64
C TYR A 17 -21.25 -0.49 -31.06
N LEU A 18 -21.93 0.21 -30.15
CA LEU A 18 -22.52 1.53 -30.43
C LEU A 18 -21.44 2.57 -30.77
N LYS A 19 -20.26 2.52 -30.15
CA LYS A 19 -19.13 3.37 -30.56
C LYS A 19 -18.70 3.10 -31.99
N GLY A 20 -18.57 1.82 -32.37
CA GLY A 20 -18.26 1.43 -33.74
C GLY A 20 -19.30 1.96 -34.72
N LEU A 21 -20.58 1.79 -34.39
CA LEU A 21 -21.70 2.32 -35.19
C LEU A 21 -21.67 3.85 -35.29
N THR A 22 -21.38 4.55 -34.19
CA THR A 22 -21.30 6.02 -34.16
C THR A 22 -20.15 6.52 -35.03
N ALA A 23 -18.98 5.86 -34.94
CA ALA A 23 -17.84 6.20 -35.79
C ALA A 23 -18.17 5.98 -37.28
N LEU A 24 -18.82 4.86 -37.62
CA LEU A 24 -19.29 4.60 -38.98
C LEU A 24 -20.26 5.68 -39.45
N LEU A 25 -21.21 6.10 -38.60
CA LEU A 25 -22.21 7.09 -38.94
C LEU A 25 -21.61 8.50 -39.10
N ILE A 26 -20.57 8.84 -38.33
CA ILE A 26 -19.76 10.05 -38.53
C ILE A 26 -19.06 10.00 -39.89
N VAL A 27 -18.48 8.86 -40.27
CA VAL A 27 -17.85 8.69 -41.59
C VAL A 27 -18.87 8.87 -42.71
N LEU A 28 -20.03 8.21 -42.63
CA LEU A 28 -21.11 8.39 -43.61
C LEU A 28 -21.57 9.85 -43.71
N TRP A 29 -21.66 10.53 -42.57
CA TRP A 29 -22.02 11.94 -42.51
C TRP A 29 -20.97 12.86 -43.16
N LEU A 30 -19.68 12.58 -42.99
CA LEU A 30 -18.59 13.30 -43.65
C LEU A 30 -18.64 13.13 -45.17
N PHE A 31 -18.95 11.93 -45.65
CA PHE A 31 -19.07 11.62 -47.09
C PHE A 31 -20.48 11.79 -47.65
N LYS A 32 -21.39 12.47 -46.94
CA LYS A 32 -22.81 12.59 -47.32
C LYS A 32 -23.04 13.10 -48.73
N GLY A 33 -22.23 14.04 -49.21
CA GLY A 33 -22.34 14.58 -50.57
C GLY A 33 -22.01 13.53 -51.64
N TRP A 34 -20.93 12.75 -51.44
CA TRP A 34 -20.55 11.69 -52.37
C TRP A 34 -21.55 10.53 -52.36
N LEU A 35 -22.16 10.27 -51.20
CA LEU A 35 -23.17 9.22 -51.01
C LEU A 35 -24.59 9.68 -51.35
N ARG A 36 -24.80 10.94 -51.75
CA ARG A 36 -26.12 11.55 -52.00
C ARG A 36 -27.09 11.45 -50.81
N LEU A 37 -26.55 11.56 -49.58
CA LEU A 37 -27.30 11.51 -48.32
C LEU A 37 -27.66 12.89 -47.76
N GLU A 38 -27.54 13.95 -48.56
CA GLU A 38 -27.76 15.34 -48.13
C GLU A 38 -29.17 15.58 -47.60
N ALA A 39 -30.18 14.94 -48.19
CA ALA A 39 -31.57 15.01 -47.73
C ALA A 39 -31.77 14.49 -46.29
N TYR A 40 -30.83 13.68 -45.78
CA TYR A 40 -30.87 13.08 -44.45
C TYR A 40 -29.92 13.74 -43.45
N ASN A 41 -29.28 14.87 -43.81
CA ASN A 41 -28.22 15.51 -43.03
C ASN A 41 -28.64 15.79 -41.58
N GLU A 42 -29.83 16.37 -41.38
CA GLU A 42 -30.34 16.69 -40.05
C GLU A 42 -30.59 15.44 -39.20
N TYR A 43 -31.21 14.40 -39.78
CA TYR A 43 -31.45 13.13 -39.11
C TYR A 43 -30.14 12.43 -38.71
N MET A 44 -29.12 12.50 -39.56
CA MET A 44 -27.79 11.95 -39.25
C MET A 44 -27.16 12.70 -38.07
N VAL A 45 -27.23 14.03 -38.04
CA VAL A 45 -26.70 14.84 -36.92
C VAL A 45 -27.40 14.48 -35.61
N TRP A 46 -28.73 14.39 -35.60
CA TRP A 46 -29.49 13.96 -34.42
C TRP A 46 -29.15 12.54 -33.97
N ALA A 47 -28.97 11.62 -34.92
CA ALA A 47 -28.58 10.24 -34.62
C ALA A 47 -27.19 10.17 -33.95
N ILE A 48 -26.22 10.95 -34.44
CA ILE A 48 -24.87 11.05 -33.82
C ILE A 48 -24.99 11.57 -32.39
N ILE A 49 -25.74 12.67 -32.19
CA ILE A 49 -25.94 13.27 -30.86
C ILE A 49 -26.59 12.28 -29.90
N ALA A 50 -27.67 11.61 -30.32
CA ALA A 50 -28.35 10.61 -29.51
C ALA A 50 -27.43 9.44 -29.13
N LEU A 51 -26.64 8.94 -30.09
CA LEU A 51 -25.69 7.87 -29.85
C LEU A 51 -24.59 8.28 -28.87
N ILE A 52 -24.05 9.51 -28.97
CA ILE A 52 -23.07 10.04 -28.01
C ILE A 52 -23.64 9.99 -26.58
N VAL A 53 -24.87 10.48 -26.39
CA VAL A 53 -25.54 10.46 -25.07
C VAL A 53 -25.72 9.03 -24.56
N ILE A 54 -26.23 8.13 -25.39
CA ILE A 54 -26.45 6.73 -25.02
C ILE A 54 -25.13 6.05 -24.65
N ILE A 55 -24.06 6.26 -25.42
CA ILE A 55 -22.75 5.64 -25.17
C ILE A 55 -22.16 6.10 -23.84
N GLU A 56 -22.28 7.38 -23.51
CA GLU A 56 -21.75 7.89 -22.24
C GLU A 56 -22.61 7.41 -21.06
N LEU A 57 -23.94 7.41 -21.20
CA LEU A 57 -24.84 6.85 -20.17
C LEU A 57 -24.60 5.36 -19.95
N LEU A 58 -24.44 4.55 -21.00
CA LEU A 58 -24.09 3.13 -20.86
C LEU A 58 -22.70 2.95 -20.22
N GLY A 59 -21.85 3.96 -20.26
CA GLY A 59 -20.55 3.99 -19.59
C GLY A 59 -20.60 4.19 -18.07
N VAL A 60 -21.72 4.70 -17.54
CA VAL A 60 -21.89 4.98 -16.12
C VAL A 60 -21.73 3.71 -15.30
N GLY A 61 -20.95 3.79 -14.23
CA GLY A 61 -20.79 2.71 -13.28
C GLY A 61 -19.88 1.57 -13.70
N ARG A 62 -19.04 1.74 -14.73
CA ARG A 62 -17.97 0.78 -15.09
C ARG A 62 -17.05 0.40 -13.91
N TRP A 63 -16.97 1.23 -12.86
CA TRP A 63 -16.02 1.09 -11.76
C TRP A 63 -16.67 0.98 -10.37
N PHE A 64 -17.68 1.79 -10.07
CA PHE A 64 -18.26 1.91 -8.72
C PHE A 64 -19.79 1.70 -8.65
N GLY A 65 -20.41 1.16 -9.71
CA GLY A 65 -21.88 1.09 -9.81
C GLY A 65 -22.50 2.39 -10.34
N VAL A 66 -23.80 2.39 -10.64
CA VAL A 66 -24.50 3.56 -11.18
C VAL A 66 -24.80 4.52 -10.03
N THR A 67 -23.97 5.56 -9.88
CA THR A 67 -24.19 6.65 -8.91
C THR A 67 -24.84 7.84 -9.59
N VAL A 68 -25.59 8.65 -8.84
CA VAL A 68 -26.22 9.88 -9.35
C VAL A 68 -25.14 10.84 -9.87
N SER A 69 -24.07 11.01 -9.09
CA SER A 69 -22.86 11.75 -9.50
C SER A 69 -22.27 11.22 -10.82
N GLY A 70 -22.18 9.90 -10.99
CA GLY A 70 -21.68 9.25 -12.19
C GLY A 70 -22.55 9.47 -13.43
N VAL A 71 -23.88 9.48 -13.27
CA VAL A 71 -24.82 9.82 -14.36
C VAL A 71 -24.63 11.26 -14.80
N ILE A 72 -24.56 12.20 -13.85
CA ILE A 72 -24.37 13.62 -14.15
C ILE A 72 -23.02 13.85 -14.85
N PHE A 73 -21.94 13.21 -14.39
CA PHE A 73 -20.64 13.27 -15.07
C PHE A 73 -20.67 12.70 -16.49
N ALA A 74 -21.40 11.62 -16.74
CA ALA A 74 -21.55 11.07 -18.08
C ALA A 74 -22.32 12.02 -19.01
N LEU A 75 -23.37 12.67 -18.53
CA LEU A 75 -24.09 13.70 -19.27
C LEU A 75 -23.21 14.92 -19.55
N ALA A 76 -22.40 15.36 -18.58
CA ALA A 76 -21.42 16.43 -18.78
C ALA A 76 -20.44 16.10 -19.91
N LYS A 77 -19.92 14.86 -19.91
CA LYS A 77 -19.02 14.38 -20.96
C LYS A 77 -19.70 14.26 -22.31
N ALA A 78 -20.94 13.79 -22.36
CA ALA A 78 -21.73 13.74 -23.60
C ALA A 78 -21.93 15.15 -24.18
N ALA A 79 -22.31 16.11 -23.33
CA ALA A 79 -22.48 17.51 -23.73
C ALA A 79 -21.18 18.12 -24.28
N PHE A 80 -20.03 17.78 -23.67
CA PHE A 80 -18.72 18.19 -24.17
C PHE A 80 -18.41 17.60 -25.55
N LEU A 81 -18.62 16.30 -25.74
CA LEU A 81 -18.41 15.64 -27.04
C LEU A 81 -19.34 16.19 -28.13
N ILE A 82 -20.59 16.48 -27.78
CA ILE A 82 -21.54 17.15 -28.67
C ILE A 82 -21.03 18.55 -29.03
N ALA A 83 -20.51 19.32 -28.05
CA ALA A 83 -19.95 20.64 -28.32
C ALA A 83 -18.79 20.58 -29.32
N VAL A 84 -17.87 19.64 -29.14
CA VAL A 84 -16.75 19.39 -30.08
C VAL A 84 -17.28 19.01 -31.45
N PHE A 85 -18.21 18.05 -31.53
CA PHE A 85 -18.81 17.61 -32.78
C PHE A 85 -19.49 18.76 -33.53
N LEU A 86 -20.28 19.59 -32.85
CA LEU A 86 -20.95 20.75 -33.44
C LEU A 86 -19.97 21.85 -33.86
N PHE A 87 -18.89 22.04 -33.10
CA PHE A 87 -17.86 23.04 -33.41
C PHE A 87 -17.17 22.74 -34.75
N PHE A 88 -16.69 21.51 -34.93
CA PHE A 88 -16.13 21.07 -36.21
C PHE A 88 -17.22 20.89 -37.27
N GLY A 89 -18.42 20.49 -36.86
CA GLY A 89 -19.52 20.19 -37.76
C GLY A 89 -20.01 21.41 -38.52
N LYS A 90 -19.88 22.62 -37.94
CA LYS A 90 -20.15 23.88 -38.64
C LYS A 90 -19.35 24.02 -39.94
N TRP A 91 -18.12 23.48 -39.98
CA TRP A 91 -17.25 23.52 -41.16
C TRP A 91 -17.52 22.39 -42.15
N LEU A 92 -18.29 21.38 -41.74
CA LEU A 92 -18.53 20.12 -42.46
C LEU A 92 -20.00 20.00 -42.93
N GLY A 93 -20.71 21.12 -43.01
CA GLY A 93 -22.08 21.19 -43.49
C GLY A 93 -23.10 20.71 -42.47
N LEU A 94 -23.03 21.19 -41.22
CA LEU A 94 -24.15 21.14 -40.28
C LEU A 94 -25.39 21.84 -40.90
N PRO A 95 -26.63 21.35 -40.71
CA PRO A 95 -27.82 22.04 -41.19
C PRO A 95 -27.88 23.50 -40.73
N GLU A 96 -28.28 24.39 -41.63
CA GLU A 96 -28.52 25.79 -41.30
C GLU A 96 -29.64 25.90 -40.27
N GLY A 97 -29.43 26.67 -39.20
CA GLY A 97 -30.43 26.85 -38.14
C GLY A 97 -30.57 25.67 -37.16
N PHE A 98 -29.60 24.75 -37.09
CA PHE A 98 -29.63 23.67 -36.11
C PHE A 98 -29.83 24.22 -34.67
N PRO A 99 -30.78 23.69 -33.88
CA PRO A 99 -31.28 24.36 -32.67
C PRO A 99 -30.27 24.40 -31.51
N ILE A 100 -29.20 23.61 -31.59
CA ILE A 100 -28.17 23.52 -30.55
C ILE A 100 -26.85 24.06 -31.09
N THR A 101 -26.29 25.05 -30.41
CA THR A 101 -24.96 25.57 -30.74
C THR A 101 -23.87 24.84 -29.95
N ALA A 102 -22.65 24.82 -30.49
CA ALA A 102 -21.47 24.30 -29.77
C ALA A 102 -21.25 25.01 -28.43
N GLY A 103 -21.48 26.33 -28.38
CA GLY A 103 -21.35 27.12 -27.15
C GLY A 103 -22.36 26.72 -26.07
N THR A 104 -23.63 26.50 -26.47
CA THR A 104 -24.68 26.03 -25.54
C THR A 104 -24.36 24.64 -24.99
N ALA A 105 -23.92 23.71 -25.84
CA ALA A 105 -23.53 22.36 -25.41
C ALA A 105 -22.32 22.38 -24.47
N PHE A 106 -21.35 23.27 -24.71
CA PHE A 106 -20.19 23.46 -23.83
C PHE A 106 -20.59 24.03 -22.47
N ALA A 107 -21.49 25.03 -22.43
CA ALA A 107 -22.02 25.57 -21.19
C ALA A 107 -22.72 24.50 -20.34
N TYR A 108 -23.53 23.63 -20.97
CA TYR A 108 -24.12 22.49 -20.28
C TYR A 108 -23.09 21.52 -19.73
N ALA A 109 -22.00 21.24 -20.47
CA ALA A 109 -20.93 20.39 -19.97
C ALA A 109 -20.29 20.96 -18.69
N VAL A 110 -19.99 22.25 -18.66
CA VAL A 110 -19.40 22.93 -17.49
C VAL A 110 -20.35 22.90 -16.29
N VAL A 111 -21.62 23.29 -16.49
CA VAL A 111 -22.63 23.32 -15.42
C VAL A 111 -22.85 21.93 -14.84
N LEU A 112 -22.99 20.90 -15.69
CA LEU A 112 -23.17 19.52 -15.24
C LEU A 112 -21.93 18.99 -14.54
N ALA A 113 -20.71 19.35 -14.97
CA ALA A 113 -19.48 18.96 -14.28
C ALA A 113 -19.40 19.55 -12.87
N ILE A 114 -19.75 20.84 -12.70
CA ILE A 114 -19.81 21.48 -11.38
C ILE A 114 -20.88 20.82 -10.51
N ALA A 115 -22.08 20.58 -11.05
CA ALA A 115 -23.16 19.90 -10.34
C ALA A 115 -22.73 18.48 -9.90
N ALA A 116 -22.04 17.73 -10.76
CA ALA A 116 -21.55 16.40 -10.44
C ALA A 116 -20.50 16.43 -9.31
N LEU A 117 -19.61 17.42 -9.31
CA LEU A 117 -18.64 17.64 -8.22
C LEU A 117 -19.32 17.97 -6.89
N LEU A 118 -20.37 18.80 -6.92
CA LEU A 118 -21.14 19.14 -5.73
C LEU A 118 -21.88 17.91 -5.19
N VAL A 119 -22.55 17.15 -6.05
CA VAL A 119 -23.26 15.91 -5.65
C VAL A 119 -22.27 14.86 -5.16
N ALA A 120 -21.10 14.72 -5.77
CA ALA A 120 -20.07 13.78 -5.33
C ALA A 120 -19.55 14.06 -3.90
N LYS A 121 -19.60 15.32 -3.42
CA LYS A 121 -19.27 15.65 -2.02
C LYS A 121 -20.30 15.10 -1.02
N PHE A 122 -21.55 14.94 -1.44
CA PHE A 122 -22.64 14.37 -0.62
C PHE A 122 -22.79 12.86 -0.82
N ASP A 123 -22.38 12.35 -1.98
CA ASP A 123 -22.36 10.93 -2.35
C ASP A 123 -21.14 10.21 -1.76
N LYS A 124 -20.87 10.42 -0.46
CA LYS A 124 -19.94 9.59 0.33
C LYS A 124 -20.58 8.22 0.60
N GLY A 125 -20.98 7.51 -0.44
CA GLY A 125 -21.16 6.08 -0.35
C GLY A 125 -19.80 5.50 0.01
N GLU A 126 -19.61 5.05 1.25
CA GLU A 126 -18.35 4.48 1.70
C GLU A 126 -18.03 3.26 0.82
N ILE A 127 -17.13 3.43 -0.15
CA ILE A 127 -16.63 2.32 -0.95
C ILE A 127 -15.82 1.47 0.02
N LYS A 128 -16.46 0.42 0.51
CA LYS A 128 -15.94 -0.47 1.54
C LYS A 128 -15.41 -1.75 0.91
N ALA A 129 -14.27 -2.24 1.41
CA ALA A 129 -13.71 -3.52 1.00
C ALA A 129 -14.62 -4.66 1.47
N LYS A 130 -15.18 -5.44 0.54
CA LYS A 130 -16.15 -6.50 0.82
C LYS A 130 -15.54 -7.87 0.58
N VAL A 131 -15.71 -8.78 1.53
CA VAL A 131 -15.41 -10.20 1.40
C VAL A 131 -16.52 -10.88 0.59
N GLU A 132 -16.14 -11.57 -0.48
CA GLU A 132 -17.05 -12.28 -1.38
C GLU A 132 -17.48 -13.62 -0.78
N SER A 133 -18.69 -14.08 -1.13
CA SER A 133 -19.24 -15.36 -0.66
C SER A 133 -18.66 -16.60 -1.38
N LYS A 134 -17.67 -16.43 -2.27
CA LYS A 134 -17.02 -17.54 -2.96
C LYS A 134 -15.80 -17.98 -2.15
N ALA A 135 -15.71 -19.27 -1.86
CA ALA A 135 -14.56 -19.86 -1.18
C ALA A 135 -13.71 -20.69 -2.14
N TYR A 136 -12.41 -20.72 -1.85
CA TYR A 136 -11.44 -21.55 -2.53
C TYR A 136 -10.55 -22.24 -1.49
N GLU A 137 -9.99 -23.39 -1.82
CA GLU A 137 -9.03 -24.07 -0.95
C GLU A 137 -7.73 -23.25 -0.85
N PHE A 138 -7.22 -23.13 0.36
CA PHE A 138 -5.91 -22.54 0.66
C PHE A 138 -4.96 -23.66 1.12
N THR A 139 -3.78 -23.73 0.51
CA THR A 139 -2.75 -24.75 0.81
C THR A 139 -1.37 -24.14 1.02
N GLY A 140 -1.30 -22.84 1.33
CA GLY A 140 -0.07 -22.08 1.46
C GLY A 140 0.19 -21.14 0.28
N ALA A 141 1.08 -20.18 0.48
CA ALA A 141 1.51 -19.22 -0.54
C ALA A 141 2.92 -18.70 -0.23
N HIS A 142 3.73 -18.48 -1.27
CA HIS A 142 5.11 -18.03 -1.14
C HIS A 142 5.30 -16.66 -1.82
N PHE A 143 5.97 -15.74 -1.13
CA PHE A 143 6.15 -14.34 -1.54
C PHE A 143 7.61 -13.88 -1.39
N GLY A 144 8.57 -14.72 -1.81
CA GLY A 144 9.99 -14.51 -1.58
C GLY A 144 10.35 -14.82 -0.12
N ASN A 145 11.01 -13.92 0.59
CA ASN A 145 11.36 -14.11 2.02
C ASN A 145 10.17 -14.17 3.01
N VAL A 146 8.92 -14.24 2.53
CA VAL A 146 7.73 -14.41 3.36
C VAL A 146 6.90 -15.56 2.79
N GLU A 147 6.56 -16.52 3.64
CA GLU A 147 5.77 -17.69 3.30
C GLU A 147 4.57 -17.81 4.25
N LEU A 148 3.42 -18.17 3.69
CA LEU A 148 2.25 -18.61 4.42
C LEU A 148 2.16 -20.13 4.32
N VAL A 149 2.35 -20.83 5.43
CA VAL A 149 2.25 -22.28 5.51
C VAL A 149 0.94 -22.62 6.21
N GLY A 150 0.09 -23.43 5.58
CA GLY A 150 -1.18 -23.78 6.22
C GLY A 150 -2.21 -24.38 5.30
N ARG A 151 -3.40 -24.62 5.88
CA ARG A 151 -4.58 -25.11 5.16
C ARG A 151 -5.83 -24.41 5.63
N GLY A 152 -6.75 -24.16 4.71
CA GLY A 152 -8.01 -23.49 5.03
C GLY A 152 -8.84 -23.17 3.80
N LYS A 153 -9.73 -22.19 3.96
CA LYS A 153 -10.53 -21.59 2.89
C LYS A 153 -10.13 -20.13 2.70
N ALA A 154 -9.91 -19.71 1.48
CA ALA A 154 -9.65 -18.33 1.11
C ALA A 154 -10.86 -17.73 0.40
N TYR A 155 -11.24 -16.53 0.84
CA TYR A 155 -12.37 -15.75 0.35
C TYR A 155 -11.83 -14.48 -0.31
N PRO A 156 -12.16 -14.19 -1.58
CA PRO A 156 -11.69 -12.97 -2.23
C PRO A 156 -12.23 -11.73 -1.54
N VAL A 157 -11.38 -10.70 -1.43
CA VAL A 157 -11.79 -9.35 -1.01
C VAL A 157 -11.81 -8.44 -2.21
N LYS A 158 -12.90 -7.70 -2.37
CA LYS A 158 -13.08 -6.71 -3.43
C LYS A 158 -13.22 -5.31 -2.88
N PHE A 159 -12.63 -4.36 -3.59
CA PHE A 159 -12.90 -2.94 -3.42
C PHE A 159 -13.59 -2.45 -4.70
N GLY A 160 -14.89 -2.16 -4.60
CA GLY A 160 -15.74 -1.97 -5.79
C GLY A 160 -15.74 -3.23 -6.67
N ARG A 161 -15.19 -3.14 -7.88
CA ARG A 161 -15.13 -4.25 -8.85
C ARG A 161 -13.78 -4.99 -8.89
N ARG A 162 -12.75 -4.48 -8.22
CA ARG A 162 -11.40 -5.06 -8.28
C ARG A 162 -11.14 -5.95 -7.07
N MET A 163 -10.50 -7.09 -7.31
CA MET A 163 -9.94 -7.92 -6.25
C MET A 163 -8.70 -7.21 -5.70
N VAL A 164 -8.61 -7.14 -4.37
CA VAL A 164 -7.54 -6.45 -3.65
C VAL A 164 -6.79 -7.37 -2.67
N GLY A 165 -7.33 -8.57 -2.43
CA GLY A 165 -6.72 -9.54 -1.54
C GLY A 165 -7.66 -10.69 -1.22
N TRP A 166 -7.36 -11.37 -0.13
CA TRP A 166 -8.04 -12.56 0.34
C TRP A 166 -8.22 -12.51 1.85
N VAL A 167 -9.28 -13.15 2.36
CA VAL A 167 -9.42 -13.47 3.78
C VAL A 167 -9.37 -14.97 3.93
N ILE A 168 -8.55 -15.46 4.86
CA ILE A 168 -8.35 -16.88 5.10
C ILE A 168 -9.04 -17.30 6.38
N ASP A 169 -9.79 -18.40 6.28
CA ASP A 169 -10.36 -19.20 7.35
C ASP A 169 -9.58 -20.50 7.48
N GLY A 170 -8.73 -20.64 8.50
CA GLY A 170 -7.96 -21.86 8.70
C GLY A 170 -6.71 -21.66 9.54
N SER A 171 -5.91 -22.73 9.65
CA SER A 171 -4.64 -22.70 10.36
C SER A 171 -3.55 -22.23 9.40
N VAL A 172 -3.02 -21.05 9.64
CA VAL A 172 -1.94 -20.45 8.85
C VAL A 172 -0.80 -20.07 9.79
N GLU A 173 0.42 -20.35 9.39
CA GLU A 173 1.64 -19.86 10.00
C GLU A 173 2.34 -18.94 8.99
N VAL A 174 2.72 -17.75 9.45
CA VAL A 174 3.60 -16.84 8.72
C VAL A 174 5.02 -17.18 9.08
N VAL A 175 5.85 -17.40 8.05
CA VAL A 175 7.29 -17.56 8.16
C VAL A 175 7.93 -16.43 7.39
N ALA A 176 8.72 -15.59 8.06
CA ALA A 176 9.41 -14.47 7.44
C ALA A 176 10.92 -14.54 7.72
N GLU A 177 11.72 -14.56 6.67
CA GLU A 177 13.18 -14.52 6.77
C GLU A 177 13.65 -13.06 6.85
N THR A 178 14.42 -12.78 7.89
CA THR A 178 15.00 -11.47 8.17
C THR A 178 16.51 -11.61 8.40
N PRO A 179 17.30 -10.53 8.31
CA PRO A 179 18.72 -10.58 8.70
C PRO A 179 18.94 -10.98 10.17
N LEU A 180 17.90 -10.90 11.01
CA LEU A 180 17.92 -11.35 12.40
C LEU A 180 17.64 -12.84 12.58
N GLY A 181 17.26 -13.55 11.51
CA GLY A 181 16.77 -14.92 11.56
C GLY A 181 15.32 -15.04 11.10
N THR A 182 14.73 -16.21 11.33
CA THR A 182 13.38 -16.54 10.86
C THR A 182 12.33 -16.23 11.93
N VAL A 183 11.41 -15.33 11.62
CA VAL A 183 10.24 -15.06 12.45
C VAL A 183 9.11 -16.02 12.05
N ARG A 184 8.61 -16.79 13.01
CA ARG A 184 7.48 -17.71 12.81
C ARG A 184 6.32 -17.33 13.72
N LYS A 185 5.13 -17.17 13.16
CA LYS A 185 3.91 -16.86 13.92
C LYS A 185 2.72 -17.64 13.38
N LYS A 186 2.14 -18.48 14.24
CA LYS A 186 0.83 -19.07 13.98
C LYS A 186 -0.24 -18.00 14.10
N LEU A 187 -1.04 -17.85 13.05
CA LEU A 187 -2.08 -16.86 12.93
C LEU A 187 -3.45 -17.39 13.35
N ILE A 188 -4.29 -16.50 13.88
CA ILE A 188 -5.67 -16.75 14.29
C ILE A 188 -6.61 -16.18 13.20
N PRO A 189 -7.48 -17.01 12.58
CA PRO A 189 -8.47 -16.53 11.62
C PRO A 189 -9.53 -15.63 12.28
N PRO A 190 -10.07 -14.63 11.56
CA PRO A 190 -9.87 -14.35 10.13
C PRO A 190 -8.56 -13.61 9.82
N ILE A 191 -7.85 -14.07 8.79
CA ILE A 191 -6.57 -13.48 8.36
C ILE A 191 -6.77 -12.77 7.04
N ALA A 192 -6.52 -11.46 6.98
CA ALA A 192 -6.52 -10.70 5.74
C ALA A 192 -5.14 -10.72 5.09
N VAL A 193 -5.08 -11.08 3.81
CA VAL A 193 -3.89 -11.07 2.96
C VAL A 193 -4.13 -10.15 1.78
N TRP A 194 -3.56 -8.96 1.82
CA TRP A 194 -3.62 -7.96 0.77
C TRP A 194 -2.51 -8.23 -0.24
N THR A 195 -2.89 -8.72 -1.40
CA THR A 195 -1.98 -9.05 -2.49
C THR A 195 -2.74 -9.09 -3.81
N SER A 196 -2.05 -8.78 -4.90
CA SER A 196 -2.55 -9.00 -6.25
C SER A 196 -2.37 -10.44 -6.73
N LEU A 197 -1.60 -11.25 -6.01
CA LEU A 197 -1.31 -12.64 -6.37
C LEU A 197 -2.46 -13.56 -5.96
N SER A 198 -2.68 -14.59 -6.77
CA SER A 198 -3.63 -15.64 -6.43
C SER A 198 -2.99 -16.60 -5.44
N ILE A 199 -3.62 -16.78 -4.27
CA ILE A 199 -3.16 -17.68 -3.21
C ILE A 199 -4.00 -18.96 -3.10
N VAL A 200 -4.85 -19.20 -4.10
CA VAL A 200 -5.95 -20.17 -3.99
C VAL A 200 -5.88 -21.31 -4.99
N GLY A 201 -6.39 -22.47 -4.55
CA GLY A 201 -6.58 -23.68 -5.34
C GLY A 201 -8.01 -23.84 -5.84
N LYS A 202 -8.58 -25.04 -5.66
CA LYS A 202 -9.91 -25.39 -6.20
C LYS A 202 -11.03 -24.65 -5.48
N LYS A 203 -12.12 -24.37 -6.19
CA LYS A 203 -13.34 -23.79 -5.60
C LYS A 203 -13.95 -24.78 -4.61
N THR A 204 -14.37 -24.30 -3.44
CA THR A 204 -14.93 -25.12 -2.38
C THR A 204 -16.24 -24.53 -1.83
N SER A 205 -16.88 -25.25 -0.91
CA SER A 205 -18.13 -24.83 -0.27
C SER A 205 -17.86 -23.66 0.70
N PRO A 206 -18.51 -22.50 0.50
CA PRO A 206 -18.32 -21.34 1.35
C PRO A 206 -19.01 -21.50 2.70
N ASP A 207 -18.47 -20.85 3.73
CA ASP A 207 -19.13 -20.65 5.01
C ASP A 207 -19.71 -19.22 5.08
N PRO A 208 -21.05 -19.06 5.01
CA PRO A 208 -21.68 -17.74 5.07
C PRO A 208 -21.45 -17.02 6.40
N ALA A 209 -21.38 -17.75 7.53
CA ALA A 209 -21.21 -17.16 8.85
C ALA A 209 -19.80 -16.55 8.99
N PHE A 210 -18.79 -17.24 8.44
CA PHE A 210 -17.43 -16.69 8.36
C PHE A 210 -17.37 -15.41 7.52
N VAL A 211 -18.02 -15.38 6.36
CA VAL A 211 -18.03 -14.21 5.47
C VAL A 211 -18.66 -12.99 6.15
N GLU A 212 -19.75 -13.19 6.89
CA GLU A 212 -20.40 -12.12 7.65
C GLU A 212 -19.47 -11.59 8.76
N MET A 213 -18.87 -12.50 9.53
CA MET A 213 -17.90 -12.14 10.58
C MET A 213 -16.70 -11.38 10.02
N ALA A 214 -16.11 -11.84 8.92
CA ALA A 214 -14.97 -11.21 8.27
C ALA A 214 -15.31 -9.81 7.74
N ASN A 215 -16.47 -9.64 7.10
CA ASN A 215 -16.94 -8.32 6.67
C ASN A 215 -17.12 -7.37 7.87
N ARG A 216 -17.66 -7.84 8.99
CA ARG A 216 -17.79 -7.01 10.21
C ARG A 216 -16.44 -6.54 10.75
N LEU A 217 -15.45 -7.43 10.82
CA LEU A 217 -14.11 -7.09 11.33
C LEU A 217 -13.33 -6.19 10.38
N MET A 218 -13.49 -6.38 9.07
CA MET A 218 -12.95 -5.52 8.01
C MET A 218 -13.44 -4.06 8.10
N HIS A 219 -14.58 -3.82 8.76
CA HIS A 219 -15.24 -2.52 8.84
C HIS A 219 -15.20 -1.89 10.23
N HIS A 220 -14.52 -2.47 11.20
CA HIS A 220 -14.54 -1.93 12.55
C HIS A 220 -13.57 -0.73 12.67
N ASP A 221 -14.12 0.44 13.00
CA ASP A 221 -13.50 1.78 13.13
C ASP A 221 -12.30 1.92 14.12
N ARG A 222 -11.68 0.83 14.57
CA ARG A 222 -10.48 0.89 15.42
C ARG A 222 -9.23 1.39 14.68
N LEU A 223 -9.33 1.66 13.38
CA LEU A 223 -8.25 2.21 12.53
C LEU A 223 -7.91 3.68 12.82
N TYR A 224 -8.63 4.40 13.70
CA TYR A 224 -8.46 5.85 13.88
C TYR A 224 -8.23 6.32 15.34
N LYS A 225 -7.46 5.58 16.15
CA LYS A 225 -6.92 6.18 17.39
C LYS A 225 -5.63 6.96 17.10
N LYS A 226 -5.81 8.24 16.81
CA LYS A 226 -5.05 9.40 17.31
C LYS A 226 -3.64 9.04 17.84
N ASN A 227 -2.64 9.01 16.96
CA ASN A 227 -1.30 9.48 17.31
C ASN A 227 -0.87 10.46 16.23
N LYS A 228 -0.65 11.69 16.66
CA LYS A 228 -0.63 12.92 15.86
C LYS A 228 0.76 13.19 15.26
N ALA A 229 1.53 12.16 14.92
CA ALA A 229 2.94 12.31 14.55
C ALA A 229 3.48 11.36 13.47
N ASP A 230 2.72 10.39 12.97
CA ASP A 230 3.17 9.53 11.86
C ASP A 230 2.30 9.75 10.62
N THR A 231 2.89 10.33 9.59
CA THR A 231 2.32 10.58 8.25
C THR A 231 2.22 9.29 7.43
N VAL A 232 1.76 8.19 8.02
CA VAL A 232 1.55 6.92 7.31
C VAL A 232 0.14 6.43 7.56
N VAL A 233 -0.75 6.73 6.60
CA VAL A 233 -2.12 6.22 6.59
C VAL A 233 -2.09 4.82 6.01
N ASP A 234 -1.88 3.82 6.87
CA ASP A 234 -1.87 2.41 6.49
C ASP A 234 -3.30 1.85 6.45
N LEU A 235 -3.90 1.83 5.26
CA LEU A 235 -5.21 1.23 5.03
C LEU A 235 -5.13 -0.19 4.45
N GLY A 236 -3.94 -0.80 4.33
CA GLY A 236 -3.76 -2.11 3.67
C GLY A 236 -4.08 -2.15 2.16
N PHE A 237 -4.92 -1.24 1.64
CA PHE A 237 -5.23 -1.04 0.20
C PHE A 237 -4.79 0.32 -0.33
N LEU A 238 -4.41 1.25 0.54
CA LEU A 238 -3.82 2.55 0.23
C LEU A 238 -2.31 2.36 0.34
N LYS A 239 -1.59 2.37 -0.78
CA LYS A 239 -0.12 2.38 -0.73
C LYS A 239 0.28 3.84 -0.66
N VAL A 240 0.94 4.29 0.40
CA VAL A 240 1.58 5.61 0.48
C VAL A 240 2.98 5.37 1.01
N TYR A 241 3.99 5.82 0.27
CA TYR A 241 5.39 5.83 0.68
C TYR A 241 5.95 7.23 0.53
N GLU A 242 6.76 7.60 1.50
CA GLU A 242 7.73 8.68 1.45
C GLU A 242 9.07 8.00 1.76
N GLY A 243 9.96 7.95 0.78
CA GLY A 243 11.35 7.48 0.89
C GLY A 243 12.32 8.65 0.76
N GLU A 244 13.60 8.44 1.09
CA GLU A 244 14.63 9.49 0.99
C GLU A 244 14.75 10.07 -0.44
N ASP A 245 14.35 9.30 -1.47
CA ASP A 245 14.40 9.68 -2.89
C ASP A 245 13.11 9.36 -3.67
N PHE A 246 11.96 9.05 -3.04
CA PHE A 246 10.72 8.85 -3.81
C PHE A 246 9.44 8.98 -2.99
N GLU A 247 8.36 9.49 -3.58
CA GLU A 247 7.00 9.34 -3.05
C GLU A 247 6.18 8.39 -3.93
N TYR A 248 5.50 7.42 -3.34
CA TYR A 248 4.65 6.49 -4.11
C TYR A 248 3.30 6.29 -3.47
N VAL A 249 2.26 6.74 -4.15
CA VAL A 249 0.87 6.63 -3.71
C VAL A 249 0.06 5.78 -4.66
N LYS A 250 -0.29 4.54 -4.30
CA LYS A 250 -1.22 3.68 -5.06
C LYS A 250 -2.57 3.59 -4.36
N LEU A 251 -3.51 4.33 -4.92
CA LEU A 251 -4.94 4.20 -4.72
C LEU A 251 -5.55 3.32 -5.81
N PRO A 252 -6.78 2.82 -5.61
CA PRO A 252 -7.52 2.11 -6.66
C PRO A 252 -7.64 2.88 -7.99
N PHE A 253 -7.56 4.21 -7.97
CA PHE A 253 -7.77 5.11 -9.12
C PHE A 253 -6.63 6.09 -9.40
N LEU A 254 -5.60 6.14 -8.55
CA LEU A 254 -4.50 7.11 -8.63
C LEU A 254 -3.22 6.37 -8.25
N GLU A 255 -2.25 6.30 -9.14
CA GLU A 255 -0.90 5.82 -8.84
C GLU A 255 0.04 6.99 -9.08
N VAL A 256 0.51 7.64 -8.01
CA VAL A 256 1.53 8.70 -8.04
C VAL A 256 2.87 8.03 -7.77
N ILE A 257 3.85 8.30 -8.62
CA ILE A 257 5.24 7.92 -8.46
C ILE A 257 6.03 9.21 -8.61
N GLU A 258 6.69 9.66 -7.58
CA GLU A 258 7.57 10.82 -7.60
C GLU A 258 8.97 10.30 -7.28
N THR A 259 9.93 10.52 -8.17
CA THR A 259 11.35 10.18 -7.98
C THR A 259 12.18 11.40 -8.37
N PRO A 260 13.50 11.48 -8.03
CA PRO A 260 14.34 12.62 -8.37
C PRO A 260 14.56 12.72 -9.89
N SER A 261 14.26 11.62 -10.60
CA SER A 261 14.34 11.46 -12.05
C SER A 261 13.03 11.81 -12.76
N GLY A 262 11.92 12.03 -12.03
CA GLY A 262 10.64 12.47 -12.59
C GLY A 262 9.41 11.96 -11.84
N GLU A 263 8.23 12.38 -12.32
CA GLU A 263 6.92 12.10 -11.75
C GLU A 263 6.04 11.29 -12.72
N GLU A 264 5.30 10.30 -12.24
CA GLU A 264 4.24 9.59 -12.96
C GLU A 264 2.95 9.61 -12.12
N VAL A 265 1.95 10.35 -12.57
CA VAL A 265 0.59 10.32 -12.01
C VAL A 265 -0.33 9.56 -12.95
N ARG A 266 -0.86 8.44 -12.49
CA ARG A 266 -1.72 7.55 -13.26
C ARG A 266 -3.13 7.54 -12.70
N ILE A 267 -4.05 8.18 -13.41
CA ILE A 267 -5.47 8.26 -13.08
C ILE A 267 -6.26 7.43 -14.09
N GLY A 268 -6.56 6.18 -13.75
CA GLY A 268 -7.24 5.27 -14.67
C GLY A 268 -6.43 4.99 -15.95
N PRO A 269 -6.95 5.30 -17.17
CA PRO A 269 -6.20 5.15 -18.43
C PRO A 269 -5.25 6.33 -18.71
N ILE A 270 -5.41 7.44 -18.00
CA ILE A 270 -4.58 8.64 -18.19
C ILE A 270 -3.28 8.43 -17.40
N ARG A 271 -2.16 8.62 -18.09
CA ARG A 271 -0.82 8.67 -17.48
C ARG A 271 -0.26 10.05 -17.77
N ILE A 272 0.01 10.80 -16.72
CA ILE A 272 0.72 12.07 -16.79
C ILE A 272 2.13 11.74 -16.31
N ARG A 273 3.12 11.89 -17.19
CA ARG A 273 4.52 11.58 -16.90
C ARG A 273 5.36 12.80 -17.18
N GLU A 274 6.14 13.19 -16.20
CA GLU A 274 7.17 14.22 -16.31
C GLU A 274 8.52 13.57 -15.97
N GLY A 275 9.53 13.72 -16.83
CA GLY A 275 10.82 13.04 -16.65
C GLY A 275 10.82 11.53 -16.89
N HIS A 276 11.80 10.83 -16.30
CA HIS A 276 12.02 9.38 -16.41
C HIS A 276 11.94 8.70 -15.03
N PRO A 277 10.76 8.65 -14.39
CA PRO A 277 10.57 7.93 -13.14
C PRO A 277 10.95 6.46 -13.30
N GLU A 278 11.83 5.97 -12.42
CA GLU A 278 12.14 4.55 -12.28
C GLU A 278 10.98 3.88 -11.52
N ARG A 279 10.53 2.72 -12.00
CA ARG A 279 9.46 1.99 -11.31
C ARG A 279 10.04 1.26 -10.12
N PRO A 280 9.54 1.48 -8.89
CA PRO A 280 9.96 0.67 -7.76
C PRO A 280 9.56 -0.82 -7.97
N PRO A 281 10.36 -1.78 -7.50
CA PRO A 281 10.03 -3.20 -7.58
C PRO A 281 8.71 -3.47 -6.85
N SER A 282 7.71 -3.93 -7.60
CA SER A 282 6.30 -3.59 -7.37
C SER A 282 5.45 -4.72 -6.76
N GLU A 283 5.94 -5.38 -5.71
CA GLU A 283 5.15 -6.35 -4.95
C GLU A 283 5.05 -5.93 -3.47
N MET A 284 3.82 -5.54 -3.06
CA MET A 284 3.47 -5.26 -1.67
C MET A 284 2.58 -6.39 -1.18
N LEU A 285 2.94 -6.94 -0.02
CA LEU A 285 2.18 -7.96 0.69
C LEU A 285 1.88 -7.44 2.09
N THR A 286 0.61 -7.38 2.46
CA THR A 286 0.22 -7.16 3.86
C THR A 286 -0.58 -8.33 4.36
N ILE A 287 -0.13 -8.96 5.44
CA ILE A 287 -0.81 -10.04 6.14
C ILE A 287 -1.22 -9.52 7.51
N ARG A 288 -2.48 -9.69 7.90
CA ARG A 288 -3.01 -9.15 9.15
C ARG A 288 -4.02 -10.10 9.79
N GLU A 289 -3.93 -10.26 11.10
CA GLU A 289 -5.02 -10.84 11.89
C GLU A 289 -6.12 -9.81 12.10
N LEU A 290 -7.37 -10.13 11.74
CA LEU A 290 -8.47 -9.18 11.90
C LEU A 290 -8.99 -9.08 13.33
N THR A 291 -8.65 -10.05 14.19
CA THR A 291 -9.07 -10.08 15.60
C THR A 291 -8.02 -9.52 16.57
N ASN A 292 -6.75 -9.51 16.18
CA ASN A 292 -5.62 -9.18 17.06
C ASN A 292 -4.73 -8.10 16.44
N GLY A 293 -3.68 -7.68 17.15
CA GLY A 293 -2.71 -6.69 16.69
C GLY A 293 -1.64 -7.15 15.69
N PHE A 294 -1.59 -8.42 15.26
CA PHE A 294 -0.54 -8.89 14.33
C PHE A 294 -0.71 -8.32 12.92
N GLN A 295 0.36 -7.73 12.38
CA GLN A 295 0.45 -7.26 11.01
C GLN A 295 1.88 -7.45 10.47
N LEU A 296 2.01 -8.05 9.30
CA LEU A 296 3.25 -8.11 8.52
C LEU A 296 3.04 -7.34 7.22
N THR A 297 3.96 -6.46 6.88
CA THR A 297 3.95 -5.69 5.62
C THR A 297 5.31 -5.81 4.95
N LYS A 298 5.35 -6.34 3.72
CA LYS A 298 6.54 -6.44 2.87
C LYS A 298 6.37 -5.58 1.64
N ILE A 299 7.39 -4.79 1.31
CA ILE A 299 7.42 -3.85 0.20
C ILE A 299 8.84 -3.81 -0.37
N GLY A 300 9.07 -4.45 -1.52
CA GLY A 300 10.43 -4.64 -2.03
C GLY A 300 11.32 -5.29 -0.97
N ASP A 301 12.41 -4.62 -0.59
CA ASP A 301 13.37 -5.06 0.43
C ASP A 301 13.00 -4.62 1.87
N ARG A 302 11.92 -3.84 2.03
CA ARG A 302 11.43 -3.43 3.35
C ARG A 302 10.45 -4.46 3.90
N LEU A 303 10.65 -4.84 5.15
CA LEU A 303 9.77 -5.74 5.88
C LEU A 303 9.46 -5.15 7.25
N ARG A 304 8.18 -4.99 7.57
CA ARG A 304 7.71 -4.57 8.89
C ARG A 304 6.83 -5.64 9.48
N ILE A 305 7.14 -6.07 10.70
CA ILE A 305 6.33 -6.99 11.50
C ILE A 305 5.90 -6.21 12.74
N GLN A 306 4.60 -6.18 13.01
CA GLN A 306 4.02 -5.53 14.16
C GLN A 306 3.16 -6.52 14.90
N THR A 307 3.34 -6.57 16.21
CA THR A 307 2.53 -7.35 17.15
C THR A 307 2.07 -6.44 18.27
N GLU A 308 1.33 -6.98 19.25
CA GLU A 308 0.95 -6.21 20.45
C GLU A 308 2.16 -5.95 21.36
N ASP A 309 3.14 -6.84 21.34
CA ASP A 309 4.29 -6.81 22.26
C ASP A 309 5.51 -6.11 21.64
N TYR A 310 5.76 -6.35 20.35
CA TYR A 310 6.96 -5.87 19.65
C TYR A 310 6.72 -5.46 18.19
N SER A 311 7.66 -4.68 17.66
CA SER A 311 7.76 -4.34 16.23
C SER A 311 9.17 -4.60 15.70
N ILE A 312 9.26 -5.19 14.51
CA ILE A 312 10.49 -5.36 13.73
C ILE A 312 10.35 -4.59 12.43
N GLU A 313 11.37 -3.84 12.07
CA GLU A 313 11.46 -3.11 10.80
C GLU A 313 12.81 -3.40 10.15
N VAL A 314 12.78 -3.94 8.94
CA VAL A 314 13.93 -4.23 8.10
C VAL A 314 13.88 -3.31 6.90
N SER A 315 14.98 -2.63 6.60
CA SER A 315 15.15 -1.83 5.39
C SER A 315 16.58 -2.03 4.86
N GLY A 316 16.74 -2.90 3.88
CA GLY A 316 18.05 -3.30 3.37
C GLY A 316 18.89 -3.99 4.47
N GLU A 317 20.09 -3.49 4.72
CA GLU A 317 20.99 -4.00 5.78
C GLU A 317 20.65 -3.48 7.18
N ARG A 318 19.65 -2.59 7.32
CA ARG A 318 19.25 -2.05 8.62
C ARG A 318 18.08 -2.84 9.19
N VAL A 319 18.20 -3.24 10.46
CA VAL A 319 17.11 -3.85 11.22
C VAL A 319 16.88 -3.09 12.51
N THR A 320 15.62 -2.82 12.84
CA THR A 320 15.20 -2.21 14.10
C THR A 320 14.16 -3.11 14.76
N TYR A 321 14.43 -3.54 15.98
CA TYR A 321 13.49 -4.21 16.87
C TYR A 321 13.12 -3.26 18.00
N ARG A 322 11.84 -3.23 18.38
CA ARG A 322 11.34 -2.49 19.54
C ARG A 322 10.33 -3.34 20.30
N SER A 323 10.46 -3.40 21.61
CA SER A 323 9.51 -4.07 22.52
C SER A 323 9.44 -3.27 23.82
N GLY A 324 8.29 -2.64 24.09
CA GLY A 324 8.14 -1.76 25.26
C GLY A 324 9.24 -0.67 25.36
N GLY A 325 10.03 -0.72 26.43
CA GLY A 325 11.17 0.18 26.69
C GLY A 325 12.51 -0.27 26.10
N GLU A 326 12.51 -1.37 25.34
CA GLU A 326 13.69 -2.00 24.76
C GLU A 326 13.73 -1.77 23.25
N SER A 327 14.93 -1.53 22.73
CA SER A 327 15.16 -1.37 21.30
C SER A 327 16.53 -1.89 20.90
N LEU A 328 16.58 -2.60 19.77
CA LEU A 328 17.79 -3.04 19.12
C LEU A 328 17.81 -2.47 17.70
N SER A 329 18.92 -1.86 17.30
CA SER A 329 19.14 -1.37 15.95
C SER A 329 20.46 -1.92 15.42
N LEU A 330 20.41 -2.60 14.29
CA LEU A 330 21.53 -3.19 13.60
C LEU A 330 21.63 -2.55 12.22
N GLY A 331 22.83 -2.22 11.81
CA GLY A 331 23.18 -1.81 10.46
C GLY A 331 24.60 -2.24 10.16
N LYS A 332 25.02 -2.09 8.89
CA LYS A 332 26.31 -2.56 8.37
C LYS A 332 27.52 -2.33 9.29
N ASP A 333 27.55 -1.17 9.93
CA ASP A 333 28.69 -0.65 10.68
C ASP A 333 28.33 -0.13 12.06
N HIS A 334 27.11 -0.38 12.50
CA HIS A 334 26.57 0.21 13.71
C HIS A 334 25.55 -0.73 14.34
N VAL A 335 25.73 -0.95 15.63
CA VAL A 335 24.87 -1.78 16.45
C VAL A 335 24.53 -1.00 17.71
N SER A 336 23.25 -0.92 18.06
CA SER A 336 22.79 -0.24 19.26
C SER A 336 21.72 -1.05 19.96
N LEU A 337 21.96 -1.34 21.23
CA LEU A 337 21.03 -1.96 22.17
C LEU A 337 20.66 -0.94 23.24
N LYS A 338 19.37 -0.83 23.56
CA LYS A 338 18.87 0.02 24.63
C LYS A 338 17.77 -0.72 25.39
N ALA A 339 17.87 -0.75 26.71
CA ALA A 339 16.87 -1.34 27.60
C ALA A 339 16.90 -0.60 28.95
N GLY A 340 15.96 0.31 29.18
CA GLY A 340 15.93 1.16 30.38
C GLY A 340 17.22 1.99 30.54
N ASP A 341 17.94 1.79 31.65
CA ASP A 341 19.21 2.47 31.96
C ASP A 341 20.44 1.81 31.32
N VAL A 342 20.24 0.70 30.60
CA VAL A 342 21.28 0.05 29.81
C VAL A 342 21.26 0.58 28.38
N SER A 343 22.42 0.99 27.87
CA SER A 343 22.60 1.36 26.47
C SER A 343 24.00 0.95 26.02
N ILE A 344 24.06 0.12 24.99
CA ILE A 344 25.30 -0.31 24.35
C ILE A 344 25.25 0.15 22.90
N THR A 345 26.28 0.86 22.45
CA THR A 345 26.41 1.31 21.07
C THR A 345 27.80 0.96 20.57
N VAL A 346 27.86 0.24 19.47
CA VAL A 346 29.09 -0.13 18.78
C VAL A 346 29.05 0.41 17.36
N GLY A 347 30.14 0.97 16.88
CA GLY A 347 30.30 1.29 15.47
C GLY A 347 31.76 1.17 15.02
N ARG A 348 32.06 1.62 13.79
CA ARG A 348 33.44 1.62 13.26
C ARG A 348 34.42 2.29 14.24
N GLY A 349 35.30 1.49 14.84
CA GLY A 349 36.37 1.94 15.74
C GLY A 349 35.89 2.59 17.05
N ARG A 350 34.63 2.39 17.45
CA ARG A 350 34.10 2.99 18.67
C ARG A 350 33.09 2.09 19.37
N ALA A 351 33.11 2.11 20.69
CA ALA A 351 32.10 1.46 21.50
C ALA A 351 31.74 2.32 22.71
N LYS A 352 30.49 2.26 23.14
CA LYS A 352 30.01 2.91 24.33
C LYS A 352 29.06 1.98 25.06
N ILE A 353 29.38 1.65 26.30
CA ILE A 353 28.56 0.85 27.20
C ILE A 353 28.12 1.77 28.33
N ARG A 354 26.83 1.85 28.57
CA ARG A 354 26.23 2.56 29.70
C ARG A 354 25.34 1.59 30.45
N ILE A 355 25.57 1.46 31.75
CA ILE A 355 24.71 0.71 32.66
C ILE A 355 24.64 1.48 33.97
N GLU A 356 23.44 1.93 34.33
CA GLU A 356 23.22 2.71 35.56
C GLU A 356 24.21 3.91 35.62
N ASP A 357 25.10 3.93 36.61
CA ASP A 357 26.11 4.97 36.83
C ASP A 357 27.45 4.71 36.12
N VAL A 358 27.60 3.54 35.48
CA VAL A 358 28.82 3.14 34.78
C VAL A 358 28.73 3.55 33.31
N VAL A 359 29.75 4.26 32.82
CA VAL A 359 29.91 4.58 31.40
C VAL A 359 31.32 4.23 30.94
N ILE A 360 31.44 3.27 30.02
CA ILE A 360 32.68 2.90 29.35
C ILE A 360 32.59 3.39 27.91
N SER A 361 33.57 4.17 27.45
CA SER A 361 33.63 4.70 26.08
C SER A 361 35.00 4.41 25.50
N ALA A 362 35.06 3.65 24.40
CA ALA A 362 36.28 3.37 23.65
C ALA A 362 36.23 4.08 22.29
N LYS A 363 37.25 4.88 21.99
CA LYS A 363 37.38 5.61 20.71
C LYS A 363 38.81 6.07 20.52
N ASP A 364 39.30 6.04 19.28
CA ASP A 364 40.59 6.63 18.88
C ASP A 364 41.79 6.14 19.75
N GLY A 365 41.80 4.85 20.11
CA GLY A 365 42.85 4.24 20.94
C GLY A 365 42.79 4.60 22.44
N LYS A 366 41.68 5.18 22.90
CA LYS A 366 41.49 5.58 24.30
C LYS A 366 40.23 4.96 24.88
N VAL A 367 40.30 4.54 26.14
CA VAL A 367 39.15 4.07 26.92
C VAL A 367 38.89 5.06 28.05
N ARG A 368 37.67 5.58 28.11
CA ARG A 368 37.20 6.44 29.21
C ARG A 368 36.16 5.71 30.03
N ILE A 369 36.47 5.51 31.30
CA ILE A 369 35.62 4.81 32.26
C ILE A 369 35.10 5.84 33.27
N ARG A 370 33.79 5.93 33.44
CA ARG A 370 33.16 6.72 34.49
C ARG A 370 32.40 5.78 35.41
N VAL A 371 32.73 5.77 36.69
CA VAL A 371 32.08 4.96 37.73
C VAL A 371 31.99 5.81 39.00
N GLY A 372 30.79 5.92 39.59
CA GLY A 372 30.61 6.61 40.88
C GLY A 372 31.12 8.06 40.89
N GLY A 373 30.97 8.78 39.77
CA GLY A 373 31.42 10.18 39.62
C GLY A 373 32.91 10.38 39.32
N LYS A 374 33.75 9.33 39.41
CA LYS A 374 35.17 9.39 39.03
C LYS A 374 35.34 9.07 37.54
N ILE A 375 36.34 9.68 36.91
CA ILE A 375 36.68 9.45 35.49
C ILE A 375 38.12 8.92 35.43
N HIS A 376 38.27 7.74 34.84
CA HIS A 376 39.55 7.12 34.49
C HIS A 376 39.71 7.14 32.97
N THR A 377 40.92 7.42 32.49
CA THR A 377 41.25 7.40 31.07
C THR A 377 42.46 6.51 30.89
N ILE A 378 42.34 5.51 30.01
CA ILE A 378 43.39 4.59 29.61
C ILE A 378 43.75 4.94 28.16
N GLU A 379 45.02 5.22 27.90
CA GLU A 379 45.54 5.50 26.56
C GLU A 379 46.26 4.26 26.03
N ASP A 380 45.48 3.22 25.75
CA ASP A 380 45.97 1.92 25.25
C ASP A 380 45.08 1.43 24.11
N ALA A 381 45.71 1.14 22.97
CA ALA A 381 45.04 0.62 21.78
C ALA A 381 44.50 -0.80 21.99
N GLU A 382 45.18 -1.65 22.77
CA GLU A 382 44.74 -3.02 23.07
C GLU A 382 43.48 -2.98 23.96
N ALA A 383 43.50 -2.17 25.02
CA ALA A 383 42.33 -1.94 25.87
C ALA A 383 41.15 -1.36 25.06
N CYS A 384 41.41 -0.46 24.12
CA CYS A 384 40.39 0.09 23.23
C CYS A 384 39.74 -1.00 22.35
N GLN A 385 40.56 -1.89 21.78
CA GLN A 385 40.09 -2.99 20.94
C GLN A 385 39.28 -4.01 21.76
N LEU A 386 39.76 -4.34 22.97
CA LEU A 386 39.07 -5.24 23.91
C LEU A 386 37.64 -4.76 24.21
N VAL A 387 37.47 -3.46 24.52
CA VAL A 387 36.12 -2.90 24.76
C VAL A 387 35.23 -3.02 23.54
N ILE A 388 35.76 -2.76 22.35
CA ILE A 388 34.98 -2.84 21.11
C ILE A 388 34.54 -4.28 20.86
N GLU A 389 35.43 -5.25 21.00
CA GLU A 389 35.12 -6.67 20.80
C GLU A 389 34.12 -7.18 21.85
N LYS A 390 34.35 -6.90 23.13
CA LYS A 390 33.41 -7.27 24.21
C LYS A 390 32.05 -6.61 24.06
N ALA A 391 32.00 -5.36 23.62
CA ALA A 391 30.72 -4.71 23.34
C ALA A 391 29.97 -5.38 22.17
N LYS A 392 30.67 -5.86 21.13
CA LYS A 392 30.04 -6.63 20.04
C LYS A 392 29.51 -7.96 20.55
N GLU A 393 30.32 -8.73 21.28
CA GLU A 393 29.92 -10.02 21.86
C GLU A 393 28.66 -9.88 22.72
N ILE A 394 28.61 -8.86 23.60
CA ILE A 394 27.45 -8.61 24.46
C ILE A 394 26.20 -8.31 23.62
N VAL A 395 26.30 -7.49 22.57
CA VAL A 395 25.11 -7.19 21.76
C VAL A 395 24.67 -8.40 20.93
N GLU A 396 25.59 -9.21 20.41
CA GLU A 396 25.24 -10.44 19.70
C GLU A 396 24.49 -11.42 20.63
N GLU A 397 25.02 -11.69 21.83
CA GLU A 397 24.34 -12.55 22.83
C GLU A 397 22.94 -12.03 23.16
N GLN A 398 22.81 -10.73 23.44
CA GLN A 398 21.54 -10.13 23.85
C GLN A 398 20.55 -9.94 22.70
N SER A 399 21.04 -9.82 21.46
CA SER A 399 20.19 -9.72 20.29
C SER A 399 19.38 -11.01 20.06
N ALA A 400 20.00 -12.17 20.24
CA ALA A 400 19.33 -13.46 20.11
C ALA A 400 18.20 -13.63 21.16
N GLU A 401 18.49 -13.31 22.43
CA GLU A 401 17.52 -13.39 23.53
C GLU A 401 16.32 -12.43 23.33
N LEU A 402 16.57 -11.23 22.80
CA LEU A 402 15.52 -10.27 22.46
C LEU A 402 14.61 -10.75 21.32
N ILE A 403 15.17 -11.42 20.31
CA ILE A 403 14.40 -11.96 19.18
C ILE A 403 13.47 -13.08 19.62
N GLU A 404 13.91 -13.89 20.59
CA GLU A 404 13.09 -14.95 21.20
C GLU A 404 12.03 -14.42 22.17
N GLY A 405 12.01 -13.11 22.43
CA GLY A 405 11.03 -12.47 23.33
C GLY A 405 11.35 -12.65 24.81
N LEU A 406 12.58 -13.03 25.16
CA LEU A 406 13.03 -13.22 26.55
C LEU A 406 13.43 -11.88 27.22
N GLY A 407 13.55 -10.80 26.45
CA GLY A 407 14.02 -9.50 26.94
C GLY A 407 15.53 -9.46 27.13
N VAL A 408 16.05 -8.37 27.69
CA VAL A 408 17.49 -8.24 28.04
C VAL A 408 17.76 -8.86 29.42
N ASP A 409 18.65 -9.85 29.51
CA ASP A 409 19.13 -10.39 30.80
C ASP A 409 20.11 -9.42 31.46
N ARG A 410 19.56 -8.55 32.32
CA ARG A 410 20.33 -7.55 33.06
C ARG A 410 21.38 -8.16 33.99
N ALA A 411 21.13 -9.33 34.57
CA ALA A 411 22.06 -9.95 35.51
C ALA A 411 23.30 -10.45 34.78
N ARG A 412 23.11 -11.11 33.65
CA ARG A 412 24.18 -11.55 32.76
C ARG A 412 24.95 -10.38 32.16
N LEU A 413 24.24 -9.34 31.72
CA LEU A 413 24.83 -8.13 31.14
C LEU A 413 25.68 -7.37 32.19
N ASN A 414 25.19 -7.24 33.42
CA ASN A 414 25.95 -6.67 34.54
C ASN A 414 27.21 -7.49 34.86
N LYS A 415 27.12 -8.82 34.81
CA LYS A 415 28.27 -9.69 35.03
C LYS A 415 29.35 -9.46 33.96
N ARG A 416 28.97 -9.45 32.67
CA ARG A 416 29.90 -9.19 31.56
C ARG A 416 30.59 -7.84 31.65
N VAL A 417 29.87 -6.80 32.07
CA VAL A 417 30.47 -5.47 32.23
C VAL A 417 31.40 -5.39 33.44
N LYS A 418 31.10 -6.13 34.53
CA LYS A 418 32.05 -6.28 35.64
C LYS A 418 33.32 -7.00 35.20
N GLU A 419 33.20 -8.11 34.46
CA GLU A 419 34.35 -8.82 33.87
C GLU A 419 35.21 -7.87 33.01
N LEU A 420 34.57 -7.08 32.13
CA LEU A 420 35.26 -6.08 31.32
C LEU A 420 35.95 -5.00 32.16
N LEU A 421 35.31 -4.51 33.23
CA LEU A 421 35.92 -3.53 34.13
C LEU A 421 37.14 -4.11 34.85
N GLU A 422 37.07 -5.35 35.34
CA GLU A 422 38.18 -6.03 36.00
C GLU A 422 39.38 -6.21 35.04
N GLU A 423 39.12 -6.62 33.80
CA GLU A 423 40.16 -6.72 32.76
C GLU A 423 40.78 -5.34 32.45
N LEU A 424 39.97 -4.29 32.30
CA LEU A 424 40.45 -2.94 32.04
C LEU A 424 41.26 -2.34 33.19
N MET A 425 40.95 -2.70 34.44
CA MET A 425 41.73 -2.25 35.60
C MET A 425 43.15 -2.83 35.61
N GLY A 426 43.40 -3.93 34.88
CA GLY A 426 44.76 -4.46 34.67
C GLY A 426 45.63 -3.62 33.73
N HIS A 427 45.04 -2.70 32.97
CA HIS A 427 45.73 -1.76 32.06
C HIS A 427 45.96 -0.38 32.69
N ILE A 428 45.59 -0.19 33.96
CA ILE A 428 45.85 1.01 34.78
C ILE A 428 47.07 0.75 35.66
#